data_AF-A0A3M9ZN71-F1
#
_entry.id   AF-A0A3M9ZN71-F1
#
_cell.length_a   1.000
_cell.length_b   1.000
_cell.length_c   1.000
_cell.angle_alpha   90.00
_cell.angle_beta   90.00
_cell.angle_gamma   90.00
#
_symmetry.space_group_name_H-M   'P 1'
#
loop_
_entity.id
_entity.type
_entity.pdbx_description
1 polymer ?
#
loop_
_entity_poly.entity_id
_entity_poly.type
_entity_poly.pdbx_seq_one_letter_code
_entity_poly.pdbx_strand_id
1 'polypeptide(L)'
;MPGAGKSTIARSLAGRGFATVSMGDAVRAEAARRGIEPTGGNLGELMLELRRAGGPAAVAALVEGEIEAAPPGAVIVDGIRSNAEIDCLRAHGRVRIL
;
A
#
# COMPACT_ATOMS: atom_id res chain seq x y z
N MET A 1 1.97 3.48 -12.93
CA MET A 1 2.00 2.76 -14.23
C MET A 1 1.71 1.28 -14.04
N PRO A 2 0.51 0.81 -14.45
CA PRO A 2 0.26 -0.61 -14.69
C PRO A 2 1.29 -1.16 -15.70
N GLY A 3 1.73 -2.42 -15.54
CA GLY A 3 2.64 -3.08 -16.48
C GLY A 3 4.14 -2.78 -16.34
N ALA A 4 4.54 -1.85 -15.46
CA ALA A 4 5.96 -1.48 -15.27
C ALA A 4 6.75 -2.47 -14.36
N GLY A 5 6.39 -3.75 -14.30
CA GLY A 5 7.18 -4.82 -13.66
C GLY A 5 7.33 -4.79 -12.12
N LYS A 6 6.85 -3.75 -11.42
CA LYS A 6 6.95 -3.63 -9.94
C LYS A 6 6.40 -4.85 -9.20
N SER A 7 5.23 -5.33 -9.61
CA SER A 7 4.62 -6.51 -9.00
C SER A 7 5.39 -7.81 -9.28
N THR A 8 6.26 -7.84 -10.30
CA THR A 8 7.17 -8.97 -10.56
C THR A 8 8.31 -8.98 -9.54
N ILE A 9 8.88 -7.81 -9.24
CA ILE A 9 9.93 -7.66 -8.21
C ILE A 9 9.35 -7.98 -6.83
N ALA A 10 8.19 -7.43 -6.49
CA ALA A 10 7.53 -7.71 -5.22
C ALA A 10 7.28 -9.21 -5.00
N ARG A 11 6.81 -9.94 -6.03
CA ARG A 11 6.63 -11.40 -5.97
C ARG A 11 7.94 -12.17 -5.79
N SER A 12 9.01 -11.76 -6.49
CA SER A 12 10.33 -12.38 -6.35
C SER A 12 10.89 -12.22 -4.94
N LEU A 13 10.70 -11.04 -4.33
CA LEU A 13 11.11 -10.76 -2.95
C LEU A 13 10.25 -11.52 -1.93
N ALA A 14 8.94 -11.63 -2.16
CA ALA A 14 8.07 -12.47 -1.33
C ALA A 14 8.54 -13.93 -1.31
N GLY A 15 8.90 -14.49 -2.47
CA GLY A 15 9.47 -15.84 -2.57
C GLY A 15 10.80 -16.03 -1.84
N ARG A 16 11.47 -14.95 -1.43
CA ARG A 16 12.71 -14.95 -0.64
C ARG A 16 12.48 -14.70 0.85
N GLY A 17 11.21 -14.68 1.30
CA GLY A 17 10.84 -14.54 2.71
C GLY A 17 10.64 -13.09 3.17
N PHE A 18 10.60 -12.11 2.27
CA PHE A 18 10.26 -10.73 2.64
C PHE A 18 8.75 -10.60 2.81
N ALA A 19 8.32 -9.91 3.89
CA ALA A 19 6.93 -9.50 4.02
C ALA A 19 6.59 -8.47 2.95
N THR A 20 5.45 -8.64 2.29
CA THR A 20 4.96 -7.72 1.26
C THR A 20 3.61 -7.13 1.67
N VAL A 21 3.53 -5.81 1.64
CA VAL A 21 2.32 -5.03 1.90
C VAL A 21 1.96 -4.27 0.64
N SER A 22 0.69 -4.33 0.24
CA SER A 22 0.22 -3.75 -1.02
C SER A 22 -0.85 -2.70 -0.74
N MET A 23 -0.54 -1.44 -1.05
CA MET A 23 -1.48 -0.33 -0.92
C MET A 23 -2.78 -0.58 -1.70
N GLY A 24 -2.68 -1.28 -2.83
CA GLY A 24 -3.85 -1.64 -3.64
C GLY A 24 -4.74 -2.70 -2.98
N ASP A 25 -4.15 -3.65 -2.25
CA ASP A 25 -4.91 -4.66 -1.50
C ASP A 25 -5.59 -4.04 -0.29
N ALA A 26 -4.93 -3.11 0.39
CA ALA A 26 -5.55 -2.34 1.48
C ALA A 26 -6.79 -1.57 1.01
N VAL A 27 -6.74 -0.94 -0.16
CA VAL A 27 -7.90 -0.26 -0.75
C VAL A 27 -8.99 -1.26 -1.14
N ARG A 28 -8.64 -2.44 -1.66
CA ARG A 28 -9.60 -3.52 -1.96
C ARG A 28 -10.29 -4.03 -0.68
N ALA A 29 -9.54 -4.20 0.40
CA ALA A 29 -10.07 -4.60 1.70
C ALA A 29 -11.02 -3.53 2.26
N GLU A 30 -10.65 -2.26 2.15
CA GLU A 30 -11.51 -1.14 2.56
C GLU A 30 -12.78 -1.05 1.70
N ALA A 31 -12.69 -1.28 0.39
CA ALA A 31 -13.85 -1.37 -0.49
C ALA A 31 -14.79 -2.51 -0.06
N ALA A 32 -14.25 -3.70 0.22
CA ALA A 32 -15.02 -4.83 0.71
C ALA A 32 -15.70 -4.52 2.06
N ARG A 33 -15.00 -3.86 2.98
CA ARG A 33 -15.56 -3.41 4.28
C ARG A 33 -16.73 -2.44 4.11
N ARG A 34 -16.71 -1.62 3.06
CA ARG A 34 -17.77 -0.67 2.71
C ARG A 34 -18.86 -1.24 1.80
N GLY A 35 -18.75 -2.51 1.38
CA GLY A 35 -19.67 -3.13 0.43
C GLY A 35 -19.58 -2.55 -0.99
N ILE A 36 -18.44 -1.93 -1.35
CA ILE A 36 -18.19 -1.37 -2.67
C ILE A 36 -17.62 -2.47 -3.57
N GLU A 37 -18.19 -2.63 -4.76
CA GLU A 37 -17.69 -3.61 -5.74
C GLU A 37 -16.26 -3.25 -6.17
N PRO A 38 -15.28 -4.18 -6.13
CA PRO A 38 -13.86 -3.89 -6.34
C PRO A 38 -13.49 -3.75 -7.83
N THR A 39 -14.22 -2.91 -8.57
CA THR A 39 -13.91 -2.57 -9.96
C THR A 39 -12.81 -1.51 -10.03
N GLY A 40 -12.10 -1.44 -11.16
CA GLY A 40 -11.03 -0.44 -11.34
C GLY A 40 -11.48 1.01 -11.16
N GLY A 41 -12.71 1.33 -11.60
CA GLY A 41 -13.32 2.64 -11.40
C GLY A 41 -13.59 2.92 -9.92
N ASN A 42 -14.31 2.02 -9.25
CA ASN A 42 -14.69 2.18 -7.84
C ASN A 42 -13.47 2.28 -6.92
N LEU A 43 -12.45 1.44 -7.13
CA LEU A 43 -11.22 1.48 -6.34
C LEU A 43 -10.44 2.79 -6.58
N GLY A 44 -10.46 3.30 -7.81
CA GLY A 44 -9.88 4.59 -8.15
C GLY A 44 -10.56 5.74 -7.43
N GLU A 45 -11.89 5.77 -7.45
CA GLU A 45 -12.71 6.77 -6.75
C GLU A 45 -12.52 6.69 -5.23
N LEU A 46 -12.56 5.48 -4.65
CA LEU A 46 -12.32 5.27 -3.22
C LEU A 46 -10.93 5.76 -2.80
N MET A 47 -9.88 5.49 -3.59
CA MET A 47 -8.54 6.03 -3.32
C MET A 47 -8.51 7.55 -3.28
N LEU A 48 -9.22 8.20 -4.22
CA LEU A 48 -9.30 9.66 -4.26
C LEU A 48 -10.10 10.21 -3.07
N GLU A 49 -11.19 9.55 -2.70
CA GLU A 49 -12.00 9.90 -1.52
C GLU A 49 -11.18 9.80 -0.24
N LEU A 50 -10.49 8.67 -0.02
CA LEU A 50 -9.60 8.47 1.13
C LEU A 50 -8.56 9.60 1.22
N ARG A 51 -7.95 9.98 0.09
CA ARG A 51 -6.98 11.08 0.05
C ARG A 51 -7.59 12.45 0.27
N ARG A 52 -8.84 12.69 -0.16
CA ARG A 52 -9.55 13.95 0.11
C ARG A 52 -9.91 14.09 1.58
N ALA A 53 -10.30 13.00 2.23
CA ALA A 53 -10.73 12.99 3.62
C ALA A 53 -9.55 12.95 4.61
N GLY A 54 -8.58 12.06 4.38
CA GLY A 54 -7.44 11.81 5.29
C GLY A 54 -6.11 12.41 4.82
N GLY A 55 -6.12 13.15 3.71
CA GLY A 55 -4.92 13.75 3.12
C GLY A 55 -4.09 12.78 2.25
N PRO A 56 -2.97 13.28 1.67
CA PRO A 56 -2.20 12.55 0.66
C PRO A 56 -1.51 11.26 1.16
N ALA A 57 -1.44 11.04 2.47
CA ALA A 57 -0.90 9.84 3.12
C ALA A 57 -1.98 8.83 3.56
N ALA A 58 -3.27 9.11 3.36
CA ALA A 58 -4.37 8.32 3.92
C ALA A 58 -4.32 6.82 3.56
N VAL A 59 -3.83 6.48 2.37
CA VAL A 59 -3.72 5.07 1.94
C VAL A 59 -2.58 4.37 2.67
N ALA A 60 -1.47 5.06 2.94
CA ALA A 60 -0.38 4.50 3.73
C ALA A 60 -0.80 4.25 5.18
N ALA A 61 -1.64 5.12 5.74
CA ALA A 61 -2.21 4.94 7.07
C ALA A 61 -3.03 3.65 7.22
N LEU A 62 -3.68 3.18 6.15
CA LEU A 62 -4.45 1.93 6.17
C LEU A 62 -3.58 0.69 6.38
N VAL A 63 -2.30 0.74 6.02
CA VAL A 63 -1.40 -0.41 6.09
C VAL A 63 -0.40 -0.35 7.23
N GLU A 64 -0.42 0.70 8.05
CA GLU A 64 0.48 0.83 9.20
C GLU A 64 0.38 -0.39 10.12
N GLY A 65 -0.84 -0.85 10.41
CA GLY A 65 -1.05 -2.05 11.21
C GLY A 65 -0.51 -3.34 10.58
N GLU A 66 -0.54 -3.46 9.24
CA GLU A 66 0.07 -4.61 8.54
C GLU A 66 1.60 -4.57 8.62
N ILE A 67 2.19 -3.38 8.60
CA ILE A 67 3.64 -3.17 8.72
C ILE A 67 4.09 -3.48 10.15
N GLU A 68 3.36 -2.99 11.16
CA GLU A 68 3.66 -3.25 12.58
C GLU A 68 3.51 -4.73 12.96
N ALA A 69 2.54 -5.43 12.36
CA ALA A 69 2.33 -6.86 12.57
C ALA A 69 3.29 -7.75 11.77
N ALA A 70 4.07 -7.18 10.85
CA ALA A 70 4.98 -7.95 10.02
C ALA A 70 6.13 -8.56 10.84
N PRO A 71 6.65 -9.74 10.44
CA PRO A 71 7.82 -10.32 11.10
C PRO A 71 9.03 -9.38 11.06
N PRO A 72 9.95 -9.47 12.04
CA PRO A 72 11.17 -8.67 12.06
C PRO A 72 11.96 -8.81 10.75
N GLY A 73 12.26 -7.69 10.10
CA GLY A 73 12.97 -7.68 8.83
C GLY A 73 12.59 -6.50 7.95
N ALA A 74 12.98 -6.56 6.68
CA ALA A 74 12.57 -5.58 5.69
C ALA A 74 11.19 -5.95 5.13
N VAL A 75 10.30 -4.95 5.08
CA VAL A 75 8.97 -5.05 4.47
C VAL A 75 9.00 -4.35 3.12
N ILE A 76 8.44 -5.00 2.11
CA ILE A 76 8.27 -4.44 0.77
C ILE A 76 6.89 -3.83 0.67
N VAL A 77 6.84 -2.54 0.40
CA VAL A 77 5.57 -1.81 0.23
C VAL A 77 5.37 -1.49 -1.26
N ASP A 78 4.35 -2.08 -1.88
CA ASP A 78 3.98 -1.81 -3.28
C ASP A 78 2.82 -0.80 -3.35
N GLY A 79 2.83 0.01 -4.41
CA GLY A 79 1.73 0.91 -4.74
C GLY A 79 1.82 2.32 -4.16
N ILE A 80 3.01 2.77 -3.73
CA ILE A 80 3.27 4.16 -3.35
C ILE A 80 3.03 5.10 -4.54
N ARG A 81 2.31 6.20 -4.29
CA ARG A 81 1.92 7.22 -5.27
C ARG A 81 2.22 8.66 -4.82
N SER A 82 2.65 8.89 -3.57
CA SER A 82 2.99 10.24 -3.09
C SER A 82 4.18 10.26 -2.14
N ASN A 83 4.85 11.42 -2.03
CA ASN A 83 5.90 11.62 -1.02
C ASN A 83 5.34 11.62 0.41
N ALA A 84 4.09 12.05 0.59
CA ALA A 84 3.44 12.01 1.90
C ALA A 84 3.26 10.57 2.41
N GLU A 85 2.98 9.61 1.51
CA GLU A 85 2.96 8.19 1.85
C GLU A 85 4.36 7.71 2.29
N ILE A 86 5.44 8.18 1.65
CA ILE A 86 6.81 7.87 2.06
C ILE A 86 7.11 8.44 3.45
N ASP A 87 6.70 9.68 3.71
CA ASP A 87 6.93 10.33 5.01
C ASP A 87 6.17 9.65 6.15
N CYS A 88 4.93 9.22 5.89
CA CYS A 88 4.17 8.37 6.80
C CYS A 88 4.93 7.06 7.11
N LEU A 89 5.45 6.37 6.09
CA LEU A 89 6.19 5.12 6.29
C LEU A 89 7.53 5.32 7.03
N ARG A 90 8.15 6.49 6.94
CA ARG A 90 9.38 6.82 7.70
C ARG A 90 9.16 6.84 9.21
N ALA A 91 7.93 7.05 9.68
CA ALA A 91 7.61 6.94 11.09
C ALA A 91 7.77 5.50 11.63
N HIS A 92 7.65 4.51 10.75
CA HIS A 92 7.69 3.08 11.07
C HIS A 92 9.06 2.43 10.85
N GLY A 93 10.03 3.18 10.31
CA GLY A 93 11.40 2.68 10.14
C GLY A 93 12.17 3.33 8.99
N ARG A 94 13.29 2.69 8.62
CA ARG A 94 14.16 3.18 7.54
C ARG A 94 13.59 2.81 6.17
N VAL A 95 13.08 3.80 5.45
CA VAL A 95 12.55 3.63 4.08
C VAL A 95 13.67 3.73 3.04
N ARG A 96 13.70 2.78 2.10
CA ARG A 96 14.55 2.80 0.90
C ARG A 96 13.67 2.65 -0.34
N ILE A 97 13.84 3.55 -1.30
CA ILE A 97 13.11 3.53 -2.58
C ILE A 97 13.98 2.76 -3.58
N LEU A 98 13.35 1.83 -4.31
CA LEU A 98 13.97 0.96 -5.31
C LEU A 98 13.51 1.34 -6.71
#